data_AF-A0A351G3I9-F1
#
_entry.id   AF-A0A351G3I9-F1
#
_cell.length_a   1.000
_cell.length_b   1.000
_cell.length_c   1.000
_cell.angle_alpha   90.00
_cell.angle_beta   90.00
_cell.angle_gamma   90.00
#
_symmetry.space_group_name_H-M   'P 1'
#
loop_
_entity.id
_entity.type
_entity.pdbx_description
1 polymer ?
#
loop_
_entity_poly.entity_id
_entity_poly.type
_entity_poly.pdbx_seq_one_letter_code
_entity_poly.pdbx_strand_id
1 'polypeptide(L)'
;GYQMDGQQLLASPLIPNFWRAPLDNDSLIGFWFPLLEPRLSLRKFWAQAAEKRVLKDFQLEQMADGSVEVHTSFKIPYGKQPLELDYTVRGDGEVRVSYSFTPRKQAMRIGLCLQVPASYGRLSYFGLGPHESMPDRKASAIAGVFQGQIEELIHHYTHPQENGNRSDVRWARLTDQRGAGLEVQAAGETLLNISAWPYTQKDLEAARHIHELPRRETITFNIDYAQRGVGDLFSYLHGWPPETILPAKHTYRYSFSLRGIPGSSAPHHPLPALD
;
A
#
# COMPACT_ATOMS: atom_id res chain seq x y z
N GLY A 1 2.86 10.24 -16.62
CA GLY A 1 1.87 9.21 -16.23
C GLY A 1 2.28 7.90 -16.86
N TYR A 2 1.78 6.76 -16.35
CA TYR A 2 2.04 5.44 -16.96
C TYR A 2 0.80 5.04 -17.77
N GLN A 3 1.00 4.78 -19.07
CA GLN A 3 -0.03 4.42 -20.03
C GLN A 3 0.46 3.24 -20.87
N MET A 4 -0.47 2.45 -21.39
CA MET A 4 -0.20 1.36 -22.31
C MET A 4 -1.31 1.36 -23.37
N ASP A 5 -0.94 1.37 -24.66
CA ASP A 5 -1.88 1.41 -25.79
C ASP A 5 -2.93 2.53 -25.70
N GLY A 6 -2.52 3.70 -25.18
CA GLY A 6 -3.41 4.85 -24.97
C GLY A 6 -4.32 4.76 -23.73
N GLN A 7 -4.33 3.62 -23.03
CA GLN A 7 -5.06 3.44 -21.78
C GLN A 7 -4.21 3.86 -20.58
N GLN A 8 -4.79 4.68 -19.70
CA GLN A 8 -4.13 5.12 -18.48
C GLN A 8 -4.09 4.01 -17.43
N LEU A 9 -2.89 3.68 -16.94
CA LEU A 9 -2.70 2.68 -15.89
C LEU A 9 -2.69 3.31 -14.50
N LEU A 10 -2.09 4.50 -14.36
CA LEU A 10 -2.00 5.23 -13.11
C LEU A 10 -2.79 6.54 -13.16
N ALA A 11 -3.69 6.73 -12.20
CA ALA A 11 -4.43 7.97 -11.96
C ALA A 11 -3.68 8.95 -11.03
N SER A 12 -2.71 8.46 -10.27
CA SER A 12 -1.79 9.30 -9.48
C SER A 12 -0.34 8.80 -9.59
N PRO A 13 0.68 9.63 -9.28
CA PRO A 13 2.04 9.13 -9.14
C PRO A 13 2.17 8.18 -7.94
N LEU A 14 3.27 7.42 -7.89
CA LEU A 14 3.69 6.72 -6.68
C LEU A 14 4.12 7.74 -5.62
N ILE A 15 3.56 7.64 -4.43
CA ILE A 15 3.82 8.54 -3.31
C ILE A 15 4.27 7.68 -2.12
N PRO A 16 5.37 8.01 -1.43
CA PRO A 16 5.76 7.33 -0.20
C PRO A 16 4.64 7.39 0.84
N ASN A 17 4.30 6.28 1.48
CA ASN A 17 3.29 6.24 2.53
C ASN A 17 3.91 5.78 3.85
N PHE A 18 3.78 6.62 4.88
CA PHE A 18 4.32 6.40 6.23
C PHE A 18 3.22 6.22 7.29
N TRP A 19 1.97 6.30 6.85
CA TRP A 19 0.79 6.44 7.69
C TRP A 19 -0.29 5.42 7.28
N ARG A 20 -1.23 5.20 8.20
CA ARG A 20 -2.43 4.39 7.97
C ARG A 20 -3.62 5.11 8.57
N ALA A 21 -4.83 4.80 8.09
CA ALA A 21 -6.02 5.25 8.80
C ALA A 21 -6.01 4.65 10.23
N PRO A 22 -6.17 5.45 11.30
CA PRO A 22 -6.06 4.93 12.66
C PRO A 22 -7.04 3.79 12.91
N LEU A 23 -6.55 2.74 13.57
CA LEU A 23 -7.41 1.75 14.20
C LEU A 23 -7.96 2.31 15.51
N ASP A 24 -9.06 1.76 16.02
CA ASP A 24 -9.54 2.06 17.37
C ASP A 24 -8.43 1.80 18.41
N ASN A 25 -7.65 0.73 18.22
CA ASN A 25 -6.47 0.39 19.04
C ASN A 25 -5.33 1.41 18.96
N ASP A 26 -5.23 2.19 17.87
CA ASP A 26 -4.28 3.30 17.78
C ASP A 26 -4.74 4.54 18.56
N SER A 27 -6.03 4.60 18.89
CA SER A 27 -6.73 5.77 19.45
C SER A 27 -7.32 5.54 20.85
N LEU A 28 -6.98 4.43 21.53
CA LEU A 28 -7.62 3.99 22.79
C LEU A 28 -7.70 5.07 23.89
N ILE A 29 -6.67 5.89 24.11
CA ILE A 29 -6.78 7.00 25.08
C ILE A 29 -7.74 8.09 24.59
N GLY A 30 -7.84 8.36 23.30
CA GLY A 30 -8.80 9.34 22.77
C GLY A 30 -10.25 8.95 23.03
N PHE A 31 -10.55 7.64 23.01
CA PHE A 31 -11.88 7.11 23.33
C PHE A 31 -12.22 7.23 24.82
N TRP A 32 -11.32 6.82 25.72
CA TRP A 32 -11.57 6.84 27.18
C TRP A 32 -11.32 8.21 27.84
N PHE A 33 -10.44 9.02 27.26
CA PHE A 33 -10.03 10.32 27.78
C PHE A 33 -9.86 11.35 26.63
N PRO A 34 -10.95 11.81 26.02
CA PRO A 34 -10.91 12.69 24.84
C PRO A 34 -10.15 14.01 25.08
N LEU A 35 -10.12 14.49 26.32
CA LEU A 35 -9.33 15.68 26.72
C LEU A 35 -7.80 15.47 26.65
N LEU A 36 -7.32 14.23 26.64
CA LEU A 36 -5.90 13.88 26.58
C LEU A 36 -5.43 13.56 25.15
N GLU A 37 -6.36 13.33 24.21
CA GLU A 37 -6.08 12.96 22.82
C GLU A 37 -5.16 13.95 22.08
N PRO A 38 -5.33 15.29 22.17
CA PRO A 38 -4.47 16.23 21.44
C PRO A 38 -3.00 16.17 21.86
N ARG A 39 -2.72 15.76 23.11
CA ARG A 39 -1.36 15.62 23.65
C ARG A 39 -0.75 14.25 23.38
N LEU A 40 -1.57 13.19 23.23
CA LEU A 40 -1.12 11.81 23.07
C LEU A 40 -1.25 11.28 21.63
N SER A 41 -1.87 12.04 20.73
CA SER A 41 -1.89 11.90 19.25
C SER A 41 -0.49 12.09 18.62
N LEU A 42 0.56 11.67 19.32
CA LEU A 42 1.98 11.72 18.97
C LEU A 42 2.33 10.93 17.71
N ARG A 43 1.37 10.48 16.89
CA ARG A 43 1.62 9.64 15.71
C ARG A 43 1.26 10.33 14.38
N LYS A 44 0.44 11.39 14.38
CA LYS A 44 0.01 12.11 13.15
C LYS A 44 1.15 12.83 12.40
N PHE A 45 2.34 12.92 12.97
CA PHE A 45 3.46 13.57 12.30
C PHE A 45 3.90 12.84 11.01
N TRP A 46 3.66 11.52 10.91
CA TRP A 46 3.88 10.77 9.68
C TRP A 46 2.80 10.99 8.62
N ALA A 47 1.58 11.35 9.02
CA ALA A 47 0.44 11.54 8.11
C ALA A 47 0.72 12.60 7.02
N GLN A 48 1.51 13.63 7.36
CA GLN A 48 1.87 14.71 6.43
C GLN A 48 3.31 14.59 5.91
N ALA A 49 4.07 13.57 6.32
CA ALA A 49 5.49 13.48 5.98
C ALA A 49 5.72 13.33 4.48
N ALA A 50 4.87 12.55 3.81
CA ALA A 50 4.92 12.37 2.36
C ALA A 50 4.62 13.67 1.60
N GLU A 51 3.62 14.44 2.03
CA GLU A 51 3.22 15.70 1.41
C GLU A 51 4.29 16.79 1.59
N LYS A 52 5.00 16.77 2.71
CA LYS A 52 6.07 17.72 3.06
C LYS A 52 7.46 17.29 2.57
N ARG A 53 7.54 16.29 1.68
CA ARG A 53 8.82 15.84 1.11
C ARG A 53 9.43 16.93 0.23
N VAL A 54 10.76 16.96 0.18
CA VAL A 54 11.52 17.88 -0.68
C VAL A 54 12.47 17.07 -1.54
N LEU A 55 12.37 17.19 -2.86
CA LEU A 55 13.33 16.60 -3.80
C LEU A 55 14.72 17.20 -3.54
N LYS A 56 15.72 16.34 -3.43
CA LYS A 56 17.12 16.70 -3.18
C LYS A 56 18.03 16.38 -4.35
N ASP A 57 17.77 15.26 -4.99
CA ASP A 57 18.51 14.85 -6.18
C ASP A 57 17.58 14.15 -7.17
N PHE A 58 17.88 14.33 -8.45
CA PHE A 58 17.20 13.68 -9.56
C PHE A 58 18.22 13.44 -10.66
N GLN A 59 18.45 12.18 -11.00
CA GLN A 59 19.34 11.78 -12.09
C GLN A 59 18.63 10.82 -13.01
N LEU A 60 18.94 10.91 -14.29
CA LEU A 60 18.41 10.03 -15.32
C LEU A 60 19.56 9.58 -16.21
N GLU A 61 19.68 8.28 -16.40
CA GLU A 61 20.71 7.66 -17.23
C GLU A 61 20.07 6.63 -18.16
N GLN A 62 20.46 6.66 -19.43
CA GLN A 62 20.10 5.61 -20.39
C GLN A 62 21.21 4.57 -20.41
N MET A 63 20.83 3.32 -20.17
CA MET A 63 21.76 2.21 -20.05
C MET A 63 22.05 1.59 -21.43
N ALA A 64 23.19 0.89 -21.53
CA ALA A 64 23.61 0.23 -22.77
C ALA A 64 22.64 -0.87 -23.24
N ASP A 65 21.85 -1.46 -22.33
CA ASP A 65 20.83 -2.47 -22.64
C ASP A 65 19.48 -1.86 -23.08
N GLY A 66 19.41 -0.53 -23.20
CA GLY A 66 18.23 0.22 -23.62
C GLY A 66 17.25 0.52 -22.48
N SER A 67 17.51 0.08 -21.25
CA SER A 67 16.74 0.53 -20.08
C SER A 67 17.08 1.97 -19.70
N VAL A 68 16.18 2.61 -18.95
CA VAL A 68 16.39 3.95 -18.38
C VAL A 68 16.34 3.84 -16.87
N GLU A 69 17.41 4.26 -16.21
CA GLU A 69 17.50 4.38 -14.76
C GLU A 69 17.19 5.81 -14.34
N VAL A 70 16.32 5.95 -13.33
CA VAL A 70 15.94 7.23 -12.74
C VAL A 70 16.20 7.14 -11.24
N HIS A 71 17.17 7.89 -10.77
CA HIS A 71 17.48 8.03 -9.35
C HIS A 71 16.76 9.23 -8.76
N THR A 72 16.08 9.07 -7.63
CA THR A 72 15.47 10.20 -6.92
C THR A 72 15.72 10.14 -5.42
N SER A 73 16.16 11.26 -4.87
CA SER A 73 16.44 11.41 -3.44
C SER A 73 15.51 12.46 -2.83
N PHE A 74 14.73 12.08 -1.81
CA PHE A 74 13.78 12.96 -1.14
C PHE A 74 14.13 13.17 0.34
N LYS A 75 14.27 14.42 0.76
CA LYS A 75 14.24 14.74 2.19
C LYS A 75 12.82 14.54 2.71
N ILE A 76 12.65 13.54 3.57
CA ILE A 76 11.40 13.29 4.31
C ILE A 76 11.51 13.84 5.73
N PRO A 77 10.50 14.56 6.25
CA PRO A 77 10.42 14.89 7.67
C PRO A 77 10.63 13.65 8.53
N TYR A 78 11.40 13.78 9.61
CA TYR A 78 11.76 12.66 10.50
C TYR A 78 12.57 11.54 9.83
N GLY A 79 13.07 11.70 8.61
CA GLY A 79 14.08 10.82 8.00
C GLY A 79 15.47 11.02 8.61
N LYS A 80 16.21 9.95 8.87
CA LYS A 80 17.62 9.98 9.28
C LYS A 80 18.50 10.35 8.09
N GLN A 81 18.13 9.84 6.92
CA GLN A 81 18.70 10.10 5.61
C GLN A 81 17.54 10.43 4.65
N PRO A 82 17.83 10.96 3.44
CA PRO A 82 16.85 11.01 2.38
C PRO A 82 16.24 9.62 2.11
N LEU A 83 15.02 9.61 1.59
CA LEU A 83 14.41 8.46 0.95
C LEU A 83 14.99 8.38 -0.46
N GLU A 84 15.61 7.25 -0.78
CA GLU A 84 15.97 6.92 -2.16
C GLU A 84 14.82 6.12 -2.78
N LEU A 85 14.34 6.59 -3.93
CA LEU A 85 13.25 6.00 -4.68
C LEU A 85 13.64 5.93 -6.16
N ASP A 86 14.12 4.77 -6.57
CA ASP A 86 14.76 4.58 -7.87
C ASP A 86 13.86 3.77 -8.80
N TYR A 87 13.93 4.09 -10.08
CA TYR A 87 13.14 3.44 -11.12
C TYR A 87 14.06 2.90 -12.21
N THR A 88 13.83 1.66 -12.64
CA THR A 88 14.42 1.11 -13.86
C THR A 88 13.30 0.81 -14.83
N VAL A 89 13.22 1.58 -15.92
CA VAL A 89 12.22 1.41 -16.98
C VAL A 89 12.84 0.56 -18.08
N ARG A 90 12.28 -0.63 -18.32
CA ARG A 90 12.75 -1.58 -19.34
C ARG A 90 11.94 -1.47 -20.62
N GLY A 91 12.54 -1.89 -21.74
CA GLY A 91 11.92 -1.83 -23.07
C GLY A 91 10.70 -2.74 -23.25
N ASP A 92 10.47 -3.70 -22.34
CA ASP A 92 9.29 -4.57 -22.31
C ASP A 92 8.11 -3.98 -21.52
N GLY A 93 8.24 -2.71 -21.09
CA GLY A 93 7.22 -1.98 -20.36
C GLY A 93 7.23 -2.22 -18.85
N GLU A 94 8.12 -3.08 -18.34
CA GLU A 94 8.31 -3.26 -16.89
C GLU A 94 8.99 -2.04 -16.27
N VAL A 95 8.47 -1.58 -15.13
CA VAL A 95 9.09 -0.54 -14.31
C VAL A 95 9.45 -1.13 -12.96
N ARG A 96 10.73 -1.38 -12.72
CA ARG A 96 11.20 -1.77 -11.39
C ARG A 96 11.31 -0.53 -10.51
N VAL A 97 10.83 -0.64 -9.28
CA VAL A 97 10.87 0.40 -8.25
C VAL A 97 11.68 -0.12 -7.07
N SER A 98 12.68 0.65 -6.65
CA SER A 98 13.51 0.36 -5.48
C SER A 98 13.34 1.46 -4.44
N TYR A 99 13.18 1.08 -3.18
CA TYR A 99 12.93 1.98 -2.07
C TYR A 99 13.96 1.75 -0.97
N SER A 100 14.56 2.83 -0.44
CA SER A 100 15.44 2.77 0.72
C SER A 100 15.21 3.96 1.65
N PHE A 101 14.81 3.69 2.90
CA PHE A 101 14.55 4.76 3.88
C PHE A 101 14.93 4.37 5.30
N THR A 102 15.44 5.35 6.06
CA THR A 102 15.75 5.18 7.48
C THR A 102 14.99 6.20 8.31
N PRO A 103 13.85 5.85 8.95
CA PRO A 103 13.11 6.79 9.78
C PRO A 103 13.81 7.04 11.12
N ARG A 104 13.74 8.26 11.67
CA ARG A 104 14.26 8.61 13.03
C ARG A 104 13.30 8.22 14.14
N LYS A 105 12.02 8.00 13.82
CA LYS A 105 10.94 7.63 14.73
C LYS A 105 10.21 6.41 14.18
N GLN A 106 9.50 5.66 15.02
CA GLN A 106 8.70 4.53 14.54
C GLN A 106 7.60 5.03 13.60
N ALA A 107 7.49 4.45 12.41
CA ALA A 107 6.42 4.74 11.45
C ALA A 107 5.22 3.81 11.68
N MET A 108 4.06 4.15 11.12
CA MET A 108 2.90 3.25 11.13
C MET A 108 2.91 2.32 9.93
N ARG A 109 3.48 2.78 8.81
CA ARG A 109 3.63 2.09 7.54
C ARG A 109 4.98 2.45 6.94
N ILE A 110 5.58 1.55 6.18
CA ILE A 110 6.68 1.84 5.25
C ILE A 110 6.26 1.27 3.91
N GLY A 111 5.94 2.12 2.96
CA GLY A 111 5.42 1.69 1.67
C GLY A 111 5.29 2.80 0.66
N LEU A 112 4.66 2.47 -0.46
CA LEU A 112 4.25 3.38 -1.52
C LEU A 112 2.74 3.25 -1.73
N CYS A 113 2.12 4.34 -2.13
CA CYS A 113 0.70 4.39 -2.48
C CYS A 113 0.56 5.02 -3.86
N LEU A 114 -0.34 4.46 -4.66
CA LEU A 114 -0.73 5.00 -5.96
C LEU A 114 -2.24 4.90 -6.13
N GLN A 115 -2.76 5.53 -7.17
CA GLN A 115 -4.14 5.38 -7.59
C GLN A 115 -4.20 4.89 -9.02
N VAL A 116 -5.19 4.04 -9.29
CA VAL A 116 -5.54 3.58 -10.64
C VAL A 116 -6.99 3.94 -10.96
N PRO A 117 -7.41 3.98 -12.24
CA PRO A 117 -8.81 4.21 -12.60
C PRO A 117 -9.78 3.24 -11.91
N ALA A 118 -10.97 3.72 -11.53
CA ALA A 118 -12.01 2.90 -10.89
C ALA A 118 -12.43 1.67 -11.71
N SER A 119 -12.19 1.66 -13.02
CA SER A 119 -12.45 0.51 -13.88
C SER A 119 -11.63 -0.73 -13.47
N TYR A 120 -10.49 -0.58 -12.81
CA TYR A 120 -9.67 -1.69 -12.32
C TYR A 120 -10.13 -2.22 -10.96
N GLY A 121 -11.42 -2.49 -10.84
CA GLY A 121 -12.10 -2.86 -9.60
C GLY A 121 -11.88 -4.31 -9.14
N ARG A 122 -11.25 -5.17 -9.95
CA ARG A 122 -10.96 -6.56 -9.58
C ARG A 122 -9.52 -6.69 -9.10
N LEU A 123 -9.35 -7.15 -7.85
CA LEU A 123 -8.06 -7.52 -7.29
C LEU A 123 -7.86 -9.04 -7.37
N SER A 124 -6.70 -9.47 -7.86
CA SER A 124 -6.20 -10.84 -7.69
C SER A 124 -4.78 -10.81 -7.14
N TYR A 125 -4.40 -11.75 -6.30
CA TYR A 125 -3.07 -11.77 -5.69
C TYR A 125 -2.63 -13.18 -5.29
N PHE A 126 -1.32 -13.41 -5.25
CA PHE A 126 -0.71 -14.57 -4.61
C PHE A 126 -0.05 -14.15 -3.29
N GLY A 127 -0.63 -14.57 -2.17
CA GLY A 127 -0.17 -14.20 -0.83
C GLY A 127 -1.00 -14.88 0.25
N LEU A 128 -1.00 -14.33 1.46
CA LEU A 128 -1.85 -14.82 2.55
C LEU A 128 -3.30 -14.37 2.38
N GLY A 129 -4.24 -15.29 2.55
CA GLY A 129 -5.67 -15.03 2.47
C GLY A 129 -6.54 -16.20 2.97
N PRO A 130 -7.85 -16.19 2.67
CA PRO A 130 -8.57 -15.20 1.85
C PRO A 130 -8.89 -13.88 2.57
N HIS A 131 -8.93 -13.90 3.91
CA HIS A 131 -9.27 -12.75 4.75
C HIS A 131 -8.08 -11.80 4.96
N GLU A 132 -8.37 -10.62 5.50
CA GLU A 132 -7.34 -9.65 5.86
C GLU A 132 -6.38 -10.16 6.94
N SER A 133 -5.09 -9.86 6.77
CA SER A 133 -4.01 -10.29 7.65
C SER A 133 -3.15 -9.11 8.07
N MET A 134 -2.67 -9.12 9.31
CA MET A 134 -1.78 -8.10 9.88
C MET A 134 -0.56 -8.78 10.52
N PRO A 135 0.56 -8.08 10.78
CA PRO A 135 1.79 -8.71 11.30
C PRO A 135 1.57 -9.58 12.54
N ASP A 136 0.69 -9.15 13.44
CA ASP A 136 0.29 -9.80 14.69
C ASP A 136 -1.00 -10.64 14.57
N ARG A 137 -1.62 -10.69 13.38
CA ARG A 137 -2.87 -11.41 13.11
C ARG A 137 -2.88 -12.02 11.71
N LYS A 138 -1.87 -12.85 11.41
CA LYS A 138 -1.76 -13.54 10.10
C LYS A 138 -1.70 -15.07 10.15
N ALA A 139 -1.61 -15.68 11.34
CA ALA A 139 -1.41 -17.12 11.50
C ALA A 139 -2.57 -17.98 10.97
N SER A 140 -3.79 -17.44 10.87
CA SER A 140 -4.96 -18.15 10.30
C SER A 140 -5.06 -18.05 8.78
N ALA A 141 -4.24 -17.22 8.13
CA ALA A 141 -4.27 -17.02 6.69
C ALA A 141 -3.35 -18.04 6.00
N ILE A 142 -3.79 -18.58 4.87
CA ILE A 142 -3.02 -19.56 4.08
C ILE A 142 -2.45 -18.91 2.82
N ALA A 143 -1.30 -19.41 2.37
CA ALA A 143 -0.73 -18.97 1.11
C ALA A 143 -1.53 -19.55 -0.08
N GLY A 144 -1.97 -18.69 -0.99
CA GLY A 144 -2.75 -19.10 -2.15
C GLY A 144 -3.03 -17.96 -3.12
N VAL A 145 -3.64 -18.29 -4.26
CA VAL A 145 -4.13 -17.30 -5.22
C VAL A 145 -5.58 -16.98 -4.89
N PHE A 146 -5.85 -15.70 -4.63
CA PHE A 146 -7.18 -15.21 -4.28
C PHE A 146 -7.58 -14.09 -5.24
N GLN A 147 -8.89 -13.93 -5.45
CA GLN A 147 -9.45 -12.88 -6.30
C GLN A 147 -10.84 -12.46 -5.85
N GLY A 148 -11.24 -11.23 -6.16
CA GLY A 148 -12.58 -10.70 -5.89
C GLY A 148 -12.73 -9.26 -6.39
N GLN A 149 -13.96 -8.74 -6.32
CA GLN A 149 -14.13 -7.29 -6.41
C GLN A 149 -13.52 -6.65 -5.17
N ILE A 150 -12.91 -5.48 -5.32
CA ILE A 150 -12.26 -4.80 -4.20
C ILE A 150 -13.22 -4.66 -3.02
N GLU A 151 -14.47 -4.26 -3.27
CA GLU A 151 -15.53 -4.10 -2.28
C GLU A 151 -15.80 -5.37 -1.46
N GLU A 152 -15.63 -6.55 -2.05
CA GLU A 152 -15.84 -7.84 -1.38
C GLU A 152 -14.63 -8.25 -0.52
N LEU A 153 -13.46 -7.67 -0.81
CA LEU A 153 -12.20 -8.00 -0.12
C LEU A 153 -11.91 -7.08 1.07
N ILE A 154 -12.71 -6.03 1.23
CA ILE A 154 -12.64 -5.08 2.36
C ILE A 154 -13.57 -5.52 3.49
N HIS A 155 -13.12 -5.37 4.73
CA HIS A 155 -14.00 -5.52 5.89
C HIS A 155 -14.65 -4.19 6.26
N HIS A 156 -15.98 -4.15 6.33
CA HIS A 156 -16.75 -2.98 6.73
C HIS A 156 -16.88 -2.90 8.26
N TYR A 157 -15.84 -2.40 8.93
CA TYR A 157 -15.90 -2.06 10.35
C TYR A 157 -16.96 -0.99 10.62
N THR A 158 -17.69 -1.10 11.74
CA THR A 158 -18.76 -0.17 12.14
C THR A 158 -18.26 1.28 12.20
N HIS A 159 -17.11 1.47 12.84
CA HIS A 159 -16.30 2.68 12.72
C HIS A 159 -15.24 2.44 11.61
N PRO A 160 -15.27 3.21 10.51
CA PRO A 160 -14.28 3.08 9.44
C PRO A 160 -12.84 3.25 9.96
N GLN A 161 -11.98 2.29 9.62
CA GLN A 161 -10.58 2.22 10.04
C GLN A 161 -9.74 1.44 9.02
N GLU A 162 -8.41 1.45 9.12
CA GLU A 162 -7.52 0.66 8.26
C GLU A 162 -7.97 -0.81 8.19
N ASN A 163 -8.05 -1.35 6.98
CA ASN A 163 -8.63 -2.65 6.70
C ASN A 163 -8.06 -3.21 5.38
N GLY A 164 -8.39 -4.46 5.07
CA GLY A 164 -8.15 -5.03 3.74
C GLY A 164 -6.69 -5.40 3.44
N ASN A 165 -5.77 -5.23 4.39
CA ASN A 165 -4.37 -5.62 4.21
C ASN A 165 -4.23 -7.11 3.90
N ARG A 166 -3.40 -7.46 2.92
CA ARG A 166 -2.96 -8.83 2.61
C ARG A 166 -1.46 -8.91 2.76
N SER A 167 -0.99 -9.92 3.47
CA SER A 167 0.42 -10.08 3.83
C SER A 167 1.14 -11.11 2.97
N ASP A 168 2.46 -10.99 2.95
CA ASP A 168 3.39 -11.89 2.26
C ASP A 168 2.98 -12.10 0.79
N VAL A 169 2.67 -11.00 0.09
CA VAL A 169 2.22 -11.01 -1.30
C VAL A 169 3.42 -11.07 -2.25
N ARG A 170 3.36 -12.01 -3.19
CA ARG A 170 4.36 -12.22 -4.25
C ARG A 170 4.01 -11.41 -5.50
N TRP A 171 2.74 -11.37 -5.85
CA TRP A 171 2.22 -10.52 -6.92
C TRP A 171 0.76 -10.15 -6.64
N ALA A 172 0.33 -9.02 -7.18
CA ALA A 172 -1.04 -8.53 -7.16
C ALA A 172 -1.40 -7.88 -8.50
N ARG A 173 -2.66 -7.99 -8.92
CA ARG A 173 -3.19 -7.41 -10.16
C ARG A 173 -4.47 -6.67 -9.87
N LEU A 174 -4.55 -5.43 -10.35
CA LEU A 174 -5.79 -4.65 -10.45
C LEU A 174 -6.21 -4.64 -11.91
N THR A 175 -7.39 -5.18 -12.21
CA THR A 175 -7.85 -5.39 -13.59
C THR A 175 -9.28 -4.94 -13.80
N ASP A 176 -9.59 -4.55 -15.04
CA ASP A 176 -10.95 -4.32 -15.49
C ASP A 176 -11.66 -5.63 -15.88
N GLN A 177 -12.90 -5.50 -16.36
CA GLN A 177 -13.72 -6.63 -16.78
C GLN A 177 -13.17 -7.37 -18.02
N ARG A 178 -12.21 -6.79 -18.75
CA ARG A 178 -11.53 -7.39 -19.91
C ARG A 178 -10.18 -8.01 -19.53
N GLY A 179 -9.80 -7.95 -18.26
CA GLY A 179 -8.51 -8.41 -17.76
C GLY A 179 -7.35 -7.44 -18.02
N ALA A 180 -7.60 -6.25 -18.58
CA ALA A 180 -6.57 -5.23 -18.72
C ALA A 180 -6.32 -4.53 -17.38
N GLY A 181 -5.09 -4.10 -17.12
CA GLY A 181 -4.81 -3.34 -15.91
C GLY A 181 -3.34 -3.30 -15.51
N LEU A 182 -3.09 -3.36 -14.21
CA LEU A 182 -1.76 -3.19 -13.61
C LEU A 182 -1.40 -4.42 -12.78
N GLU A 183 -0.23 -4.99 -13.04
CA GLU A 183 0.42 -5.98 -12.20
C GLU A 183 1.49 -5.31 -11.32
N VAL A 184 1.60 -5.77 -10.09
CA VAL A 184 2.68 -5.48 -9.16
C VAL A 184 3.29 -6.79 -8.71
N GLN A 185 4.60 -6.94 -8.86
CA GLN A 185 5.31 -8.15 -8.46
C GLN A 185 6.43 -7.82 -7.47
N ALA A 186 6.49 -8.54 -6.36
CA ALA A 186 7.60 -8.46 -5.41
C ALA A 186 8.92 -8.77 -6.12
N ALA A 187 9.95 -7.95 -5.87
CA ALA A 187 11.25 -8.13 -6.47
C ALA A 187 12.32 -8.23 -5.37
N GLY A 188 13.22 -9.21 -5.52
CA GLY A 188 14.19 -9.57 -4.48
C GLY A 188 13.60 -10.53 -3.44
N GLU A 189 14.11 -10.49 -2.22
CA GLU A 189 13.74 -11.43 -1.15
C GLU A 189 12.58 -10.94 -0.28
N THR A 190 12.17 -9.69 -0.46
CA THR A 190 11.13 -9.06 0.35
C THR A 190 9.76 -9.24 -0.29
N LEU A 191 8.84 -9.88 0.42
CA LEU A 191 7.43 -9.94 0.04
C LEU A 191 6.69 -8.66 0.40
N LEU A 192 5.59 -8.39 -0.30
CA LEU A 192 4.82 -7.16 -0.16
C LEU A 192 3.67 -7.34 0.83
N ASN A 193 3.22 -6.25 1.42
CA ASN A 193 1.86 -6.14 1.96
C ASN A 193 1.06 -5.23 1.03
N ILE A 194 -0.20 -5.56 0.75
CA ILE A 194 -1.04 -4.75 -0.13
C ILE A 194 -2.42 -4.48 0.44
N SER A 195 -3.03 -3.36 0.06
CA SER A 195 -4.46 -3.11 0.24
C SER A 195 -4.99 -2.24 -0.90
N ALA A 196 -6.27 -2.40 -1.22
CA ALA A 196 -6.95 -1.65 -2.28
C ALA A 196 -8.30 -1.13 -1.77
N TRP A 197 -8.64 0.13 -2.10
CA TRP A 197 -9.89 0.76 -1.66
C TRP A 197 -10.54 1.62 -2.75
N PRO A 198 -11.88 1.66 -2.84
CA PRO A 198 -12.62 2.56 -3.74
C PRO A 198 -12.74 3.99 -3.18
N TYR A 199 -11.89 4.35 -2.23
CA TYR A 199 -11.81 5.64 -1.55
C TYR A 199 -10.37 5.96 -1.17
N THR A 200 -10.11 7.20 -0.75
CA THR A 200 -8.77 7.60 -0.31
C THR A 200 -8.54 7.28 1.16
N GLN A 201 -7.27 7.21 1.57
CA GLN A 201 -6.93 7.07 3.01
C GLN A 201 -7.52 8.24 3.84
N LYS A 202 -7.58 9.45 3.28
CA LYS A 202 -8.21 10.62 3.93
C LYS A 202 -9.71 10.45 4.11
N ASP A 203 -10.39 9.83 3.14
CA ASP A 203 -11.81 9.51 3.26
C ASP A 203 -12.04 8.50 4.40
N LEU A 204 -11.20 7.46 4.46
CA LEU A 204 -11.25 6.44 5.50
C LEU A 204 -10.99 7.02 6.90
N GLU A 205 -10.05 7.96 7.02
CA GLU A 205 -9.74 8.65 8.27
C GLU A 205 -10.84 9.62 8.74
N ALA A 206 -11.58 10.21 7.80
CA ALA A 206 -12.59 11.22 8.08
C ALA A 206 -13.96 10.61 8.44
N ALA A 207 -14.31 9.47 7.84
CA ALA A 207 -15.59 8.83 8.05
C ALA A 207 -15.75 8.30 9.49
N ARG A 208 -16.96 8.44 10.03
CA ARG A 208 -17.37 7.90 11.34
C ARG A 208 -18.30 6.70 11.20
N HIS A 209 -18.97 6.58 10.06
CA HIS A 209 -19.87 5.48 9.74
C HIS A 209 -19.65 5.00 8.31
N ILE A 210 -19.90 3.71 8.06
CA ILE A 210 -19.68 3.07 6.75
C ILE A 210 -20.38 3.82 5.61
N HIS A 211 -21.60 4.31 5.83
CA HIS A 211 -22.39 5.00 4.80
C HIS A 211 -21.83 6.38 4.40
N GLU A 212 -20.87 6.93 5.16
CA GLU A 212 -20.20 8.19 4.86
C GLU A 212 -19.01 8.01 3.91
N LEU A 213 -18.51 6.78 3.74
CA LEU A 213 -17.40 6.50 2.83
C LEU A 213 -17.83 6.72 1.37
N PRO A 214 -17.20 7.67 0.64
CA PRO A 214 -17.52 7.91 -0.75
C PRO A 214 -17.01 6.76 -1.63
N ARG A 215 -17.58 6.63 -2.83
CA ARG A 215 -16.91 5.95 -3.93
C ARG A 215 -16.21 7.01 -4.78
N ARG A 216 -14.95 6.76 -5.12
CA ARG A 216 -14.12 7.65 -5.94
C ARG A 216 -13.97 7.09 -7.35
N GLU A 217 -13.62 7.96 -8.29
CA GLU A 217 -13.29 7.58 -9.68
C GLU A 217 -11.92 6.89 -9.80
N THR A 218 -11.29 6.60 -8.66
CA THR A 218 -10.01 5.91 -8.58
C THR A 218 -10.02 4.86 -7.46
N ILE A 219 -9.21 3.83 -7.65
CA ILE A 219 -8.85 2.87 -6.60
C ILE A 219 -7.54 3.32 -5.97
N THR A 220 -7.52 3.50 -4.65
CA THR A 220 -6.29 3.65 -3.87
C THR A 220 -5.64 2.28 -3.71
N PHE A 221 -4.35 2.16 -4.05
CA PHE A 221 -3.59 0.92 -3.93
C PHE A 221 -2.31 1.16 -3.13
N ASN A 222 -2.18 0.48 -2.00
CA ASN A 222 -1.01 0.53 -1.14
C ASN A 222 -0.12 -0.69 -1.41
N ILE A 223 1.18 -0.45 -1.54
CA ILE A 223 2.22 -1.44 -1.80
C ILE A 223 3.30 -1.22 -0.74
N ASP A 224 3.27 -2.03 0.30
CA ASP A 224 4.00 -1.80 1.52
C ASP A 224 5.13 -2.82 1.71
N TYR A 225 6.26 -2.36 2.25
CA TYR A 225 7.23 -3.23 2.90
C TYR A 225 6.60 -3.88 4.13
N ALA A 226 6.08 -3.05 5.03
CA ALA A 226 5.47 -3.48 6.27
C ALA A 226 4.59 -2.39 6.86
N GLN A 227 3.70 -2.84 7.75
CA GLN A 227 2.84 -2.01 8.57
C GLN A 227 3.03 -2.39 10.03
N ARG A 228 2.73 -1.48 10.97
CA ARG A 228 2.60 -1.83 12.39
C ARG A 228 1.44 -2.81 12.59
N GLY A 229 1.55 -3.71 13.57
CA GLY A 229 0.47 -4.57 14.02
C GLY A 229 -0.77 -3.80 14.49
N VAL A 230 -1.88 -4.54 14.61
CA VAL A 230 -3.16 -4.03 15.15
C VAL A 230 -3.02 -3.69 16.63
N GLY A 231 -2.31 -4.52 17.39
CA GLY A 231 -2.21 -4.45 18.83
C GLY A 231 -3.56 -4.66 19.53
N ASP A 232 -3.55 -4.40 20.83
CA ASP A 232 -4.70 -4.47 21.72
C ASP A 232 -4.50 -3.46 22.89
N LEU A 233 -5.38 -3.52 23.90
CA LEU A 233 -5.26 -2.69 25.10
C LEU A 233 -3.93 -2.90 25.82
N PHE A 234 -3.43 -4.14 25.88
CA PHE A 234 -2.18 -4.45 26.58
C PHE A 234 -0.98 -3.84 25.84
N SER A 235 -0.95 -3.99 24.52
CA SER A 235 0.04 -3.37 23.62
C SER A 235 0.05 -1.86 23.76
N TYR A 236 -1.13 -1.26 23.94
CA TYR A 236 -1.26 0.17 24.17
C TYR A 236 -0.61 0.61 25.50
N LEU A 237 -0.87 -0.11 26.59
CA LEU A 237 -0.40 0.24 27.94
C LEU A 237 1.07 -0.10 28.17
N HIS A 238 1.58 -1.16 27.55
CA HIS A 238 2.91 -1.72 27.84
C HIS A 238 3.88 -1.67 26.66
N GLY A 239 3.42 -1.20 25.52
CA GLY A 239 4.19 -1.22 24.27
C GLY A 239 3.84 -2.44 23.43
N TRP A 240 3.99 -2.28 22.12
CA TRP A 240 3.74 -3.33 21.15
C TRP A 240 4.91 -4.32 21.16
N PRO A 241 4.66 -5.62 20.91
CA PRO A 241 5.73 -6.60 20.73
C PRO A 241 6.72 -6.14 19.64
N PRO A 242 8.04 -6.32 19.82
CA PRO A 242 9.06 -5.83 18.89
C PRO A 242 8.85 -6.23 17.42
N GLU A 243 8.30 -7.42 17.18
CA GLU A 243 8.00 -7.99 15.87
C GLU A 243 6.78 -7.35 15.18
N THR A 244 6.02 -6.52 15.90
CA THR A 244 4.80 -5.85 15.41
C THR A 244 4.99 -4.35 15.22
N ILE A 245 6.15 -3.81 15.57
CA ILE A 245 6.50 -2.41 15.35
C ILE A 245 7.45 -2.27 14.18
N LEU A 246 7.58 -1.04 13.70
CA LEU A 246 8.59 -0.64 12.72
C LEU A 246 9.70 0.10 13.47
N PRO A 247 10.83 -0.55 13.82
CA PRO A 247 11.92 0.07 14.54
C PRO A 247 12.40 1.38 13.93
N ALA A 248 12.59 2.38 14.78
CA ALA A 248 13.27 3.61 14.39
C ALA A 248 14.76 3.34 14.14
N LYS A 249 15.39 4.16 13.30
CA LYS A 249 16.83 4.13 12.97
C LYS A 249 17.29 2.85 12.26
N HIS A 250 16.35 2.01 11.83
CA HIS A 250 16.58 0.86 10.95
C HIS A 250 16.36 1.28 9.49
N THR A 251 17.19 0.78 8.57
CA THR A 251 17.04 1.06 7.13
C THR A 251 16.16 0.01 6.48
N TYR A 252 14.99 0.43 6.00
CA TYR A 252 14.06 -0.40 5.26
C TYR A 252 14.39 -0.36 3.78
N ARG A 253 14.53 -1.54 3.16
CA ARG A 253 14.79 -1.69 1.73
C ARG A 253 13.86 -2.73 1.12
N TYR A 254 13.23 -2.38 0.01
CA TYR A 254 12.47 -3.32 -0.81
C TYR A 254 12.34 -2.84 -2.24
N SER A 255 12.00 -3.78 -3.11
CA SER A 255 11.72 -3.50 -4.51
C SER A 255 10.51 -4.28 -5.00
N PHE A 256 9.87 -3.75 -6.03
CA PHE A 256 8.84 -4.44 -6.80
C PHE A 256 8.88 -3.97 -8.25
N SER A 257 8.24 -4.69 -9.16
CA SER A 257 8.01 -4.22 -10.51
C SER A 257 6.54 -3.89 -10.73
N LEU A 258 6.31 -2.91 -11.60
CA LEU A 258 5.01 -2.56 -12.16
C LEU A 258 4.99 -2.98 -13.63
N ARG A 259 3.89 -3.56 -14.07
CA ARG A 259 3.71 -3.92 -15.49
C ARG A 259 2.26 -3.76 -15.92
N GLY A 260 2.03 -3.17 -17.09
CA GLY A 260 0.72 -3.18 -17.74
C GLY A 260 0.33 -4.60 -18.16
N ILE A 261 -0.91 -4.99 -17.86
CA ILE A 261 -1.51 -6.24 -18.33
C ILE A 261 -2.40 -5.88 -19.52
N PRO A 262 -2.13 -6.39 -20.73
CA PRO A 262 -3.01 -6.16 -21.87
C PRO A 262 -4.33 -6.90 -21.65
N GLY A 263 -5.44 -6.28 -22.06
CA GLY A 263 -6.74 -6.95 -22.04
C GLY A 263 -6.74 -8.18 -22.94
N SER A 264 -7.47 -9.22 -22.54
CA SER A 264 -7.74 -10.33 -23.43
C SER A 264 -8.72 -9.88 -24.51
N SER A 265 -8.40 -10.12 -25.78
CA SER A 265 -9.35 -10.00 -26.89
C SER A 265 -10.33 -11.19 -26.96
N ALA A 266 -10.17 -12.21 -26.10
CA ALA A 266 -11.02 -13.39 -26.10
C ALA A 266 -12.27 -13.19 -25.22
N PRO A 267 -13.47 -13.57 -25.68
CA PRO A 267 -14.68 -13.53 -24.88
C PRO A 267 -14.52 -14.38 -23.62
N HIS A 268 -14.89 -13.81 -22.48
CA HIS A 268 -14.94 -14.52 -21.20
C HIS A 268 -15.91 -15.71 -21.32
N HIS A 269 -15.38 -16.91 -21.50
CA HIS A 269 -16.12 -18.13 -21.19
C HIS A 269 -16.14 -18.27 -19.66
N PRO A 270 -17.30 -18.24 -19.00
CA PRO A 270 -17.37 -18.59 -17.59
C PRO A 270 -16.88 -20.05 -17.44
N LEU A 271 -15.97 -20.28 -16.49
CA LEU A 271 -15.61 -21.63 -16.09
C LEU A 271 -16.89 -22.32 -15.58
N PRO A 272 -17.11 -23.60 -15.93
CA PRO A 272 -18.27 -24.33 -15.43
C PRO A 272 -18.25 -24.33 -13.90
N ALA A 273 -19.43 -24.12 -13.30
CA ALA A 273 -19.62 -24.31 -11.87
C ALA A 273 -19.14 -25.72 -11.51
N LEU A 274 -18.36 -25.83 -10.46
CA LEU A 274 -18.04 -27.14 -9.88
C LEU A 274 -19.32 -27.66 -9.22
N ASP A 275 -19.84 -28.76 -9.75
CA ASP A 275 -20.94 -29.54 -9.17
C ASP A 275 -20.56 -30.19 -7.84
#